data_AF-A0A1F4BEG0-F1
#
_entry.id   AF-A0A1F4BEG0-F1
#
_cell.length_a   1.000
_cell.length_b   1.000
_cell.length_c   1.000
_cell.angle_alpha   90.00
_cell.angle_beta   90.00
_cell.angle_gamma   90.00
#
_symmetry.space_group_name_H-M   'P 1'
#
loop_
_entity.id
_entity.type
_entity.pdbx_description
1 polymer ?
#
loop_
_entity_poly.entity_id
_entity_poly.type
_entity_poly.pdbx_seq_one_letter_code
_entity_poly.pdbx_strand_id
1 'polypeptide(L)' 'MAGASADEMLAIDCARELTRDHKLSDATFAAARARLGDRGVVDLIAAIGYYAMLAVCHVALGIQPGK' A
#
# COMPACT_ATOMS: atom_id res chain seq x y z
N MET A 1 -6.82 -6.18 -15.22
CA MET A 1 -7.16 -6.62 -13.86
C MET A 1 -8.67 -6.77 -13.81
N ALA A 2 -9.21 -7.96 -14.08
CA ALA A 2 -10.64 -8.21 -14.08
C ALA A 2 -10.97 -9.10 -12.88
N GLY A 3 -11.60 -8.52 -11.85
CA GLY A 3 -12.09 -9.28 -10.68
C GLY A 3 -11.87 -8.65 -9.31
N ALA A 4 -11.07 -7.59 -9.18
CA ALA A 4 -10.88 -6.92 -7.88
C ALA A 4 -12.12 -6.09 -7.51
N SER A 5 -12.59 -6.25 -6.28
CA SER A 5 -13.61 -5.44 -5.65
C SER A 5 -13.17 -3.97 -5.52
N ALA A 6 -14.12 -3.08 -5.27
CA ALA A 6 -13.83 -1.66 -5.08
C ALA A 6 -12.82 -1.41 -3.93
N ASP A 7 -12.90 -2.21 -2.87
CA ASP A 7 -11.99 -2.10 -1.72
C ASP A 7 -10.58 -2.56 -2.08
N GLU A 8 -10.45 -3.65 -2.83
CA GLU A 8 -9.16 -4.12 -3.32
C GLU A 8 -8.54 -3.13 -4.28
N MET A 9 -9.34 -2.50 -5.14
CA MET A 9 -8.84 -1.45 -6.04
C MET A 9 -8.30 -0.26 -5.24
N LEU A 10 -9.03 0.18 -4.20
CA LEU A 10 -8.60 1.28 -3.34
C LEU A 10 -7.29 0.96 -2.62
N ALA A 11 -7.14 -0.26 -2.09
CA ALA A 11 -5.88 -0.70 -1.47
C ALA A 11 -4.73 -0.76 -2.49
N ILE A 12 -4.99 -1.23 -3.71
CA ILE A 12 -4.02 -1.28 -4.80
C ILE A 12 -3.56 0.13 -5.19
N ASP A 13 -4.49 1.09 -5.29
CA ASP A 13 -4.18 2.47 -5.66
C ASP A 13 -3.36 3.16 -4.57
N CYS A 14 -3.75 3.01 -3.28
CA CYS A 14 -2.94 3.44 -2.14
C CYS A 14 -1.52 2.89 -2.19
N ALA A 15 -1.38 1.58 -2.42
CA ALA A 15 -0.08 0.90 -2.47
C ALA A 15 0.77 1.40 -3.65
N ARG A 16 0.17 1.61 -4.82
CA ARG A 16 0.86 2.13 -6.01
C ARG A 16 1.37 3.54 -5.79
N GLU A 17 0.51 4.46 -5.34
CA GLU A 17 0.90 5.84 -5.10
C GLU A 17 2.05 5.91 -4.07
N LEU A 18 1.92 5.22 -2.93
CA LEU A 18 2.93 5.24 -1.87
C LEU A 18 4.27 4.61 -2.28
N THR A 19 4.25 3.51 -3.05
CA THR A 19 5.48 2.80 -3.42
C THR A 19 6.17 3.36 -4.66
N ARG A 20 5.39 3.87 -5.63
CA ARG A 20 5.92 4.41 -6.89
C ARG A 20 6.22 5.89 -6.81
N ASP A 21 5.28 6.65 -6.24
CA ASP A 21 5.32 8.12 -6.28
C ASP A 21 5.75 8.70 -4.92
N HIS A 22 5.93 7.87 -3.90
CA HIS A 22 6.29 8.24 -2.52
C HIS A 22 5.38 9.32 -1.94
N LYS A 23 4.13 9.35 -2.40
CA LYS A 23 3.10 10.30 -2.01
C LYS A 23 1.76 9.58 -2.05
N LEU A 24 0.84 10.00 -1.19
CA LEU A 24 -0.56 9.63 -1.29
C LEU A 24 -1.36 10.89 -1.59
N SER A 25 -2.19 10.86 -2.63
CA SER A 25 -3.03 11.99 -3.02
C SER A 25 -4.16 12.20 -2.01
N ASP A 26 -4.61 13.46 -1.87
CA ASP A 26 -5.71 13.80 -0.97
C ASP A 26 -7.01 13.05 -1.34
N ALA A 27 -7.25 12.83 -2.64
CA ALA A 27 -8.40 12.09 -3.13
C ALA A 27 -8.35 10.61 -2.67
N THR A 28 -7.22 9.94 -2.86
CA THR A 28 -7.04 8.54 -2.47
C THR A 28 -7.05 8.38 -0.95
N PHE A 29 -6.41 9.31 -0.22
CA PHE A 29 -6.47 9.33 1.24
C PHE A 29 -7.90 9.53 1.77
N ALA A 30 -8.66 10.47 1.20
CA ALA A 30 -10.05 10.71 1.58
C ALA A 30 -10.94 9.50 1.31
N ALA A 31 -10.76 8.83 0.16
CA ALA A 31 -11.48 7.60 -0.16
C ALA A 31 -11.15 6.45 0.81
N ALA A 32 -9.86 6.23 1.10
CA ALA A 32 -9.40 5.24 2.07
C ALA A 32 -9.94 5.51 3.47
N ARG A 33 -9.88 6.77 3.91
CA ARG A 33 -10.42 7.21 5.21
C ARG A 33 -11.93 7.02 5.28
N ALA A 34 -12.67 7.36 4.23
CA ALA A 34 -14.13 7.18 4.20
C ALA A 34 -14.52 5.70 4.30
N ARG A 35 -13.71 4.80 3.72
CA ARG A 35 -13.99 3.37 3.69
C ARG A 35 -13.55 2.62 4.95
N LEU A 36 -12.42 3.01 5.54
CA LEU A 36 -11.73 2.29 6.62
C LEU A 36 -11.77 3.04 7.97
N GLY A 37 -12.16 4.31 7.97
CA GLY A 37 -12.02 5.21 9.11
C GLY A 37 -10.59 5.69 9.32
N ASP A 38 -10.41 6.60 10.29
CA ASP A 38 -9.12 7.21 10.62
C ASP A 38 -8.05 6.19 11.01
N ARG A 39 -8.40 5.24 11.86
CA ARG A 39 -7.45 4.21 12.29
C ARG A 39 -7.11 3.25 11.16
N GLY A 40 -8.10 2.84 10.39
CA GLY A 40 -7.90 1.88 9.30
C GLY A 40 -7.04 2.44 8.16
N VAL A 41 -7.15 3.73 7.82
CA VAL A 41 -6.26 4.33 6.81
C VAL A 41 -4.82 4.43 7.31
N VAL A 42 -4.60 4.75 8.59
CA VAL A 42 -3.26 4.75 9.20
C VAL A 42 -2.65 3.34 9.19
N ASP A 43 -3.42 2.34 9.59
CA ASP A 43 -2.98 0.93 9.59
C ASP A 43 -2.64 0.45 8.16
N LEU A 44 -3.43 0.84 7.16
CA LEU A 44 -3.15 0.53 5.75
C LEU A 44 -1.83 1.17 5.27
N ILE A 45 -1.62 2.46 5.54
CA ILE A 45 -0.39 3.17 5.16
C ILE A 45 0.83 2.53 5.85
N ALA A 46 0.71 2.21 7.14
CA ALA A 46 1.77 1.56 7.90
C ALA A 46 2.13 0.18 7.34
N ALA A 47 1.13 -0.64 6.98
CA ALA A 47 1.34 -1.94 6.37
C ALA A 47 2.06 -1.83 5.02
N ILE A 48 1.62 -0.91 4.15
CA ILE A 48 2.26 -0.67 2.85
C ILE A 48 3.72 -0.24 3.05
N GLY A 49 3.98 0.73 3.93
CA GLY A 49 5.33 1.22 4.22
C GLY A 49 6.25 0.14 4.80
N TYR A 50 5.73 -0.70 5.69
CA TYR A 50 6.47 -1.81 6.28
C TYR A 50 6.94 -2.80 5.19
N TYR A 51 6.04 -3.23 4.29
CA TYR A 51 6.42 -4.15 3.21
C TYR A 51 7.31 -3.49 2.15
N ALA A 52 7.16 -2.19 1.90
CA ALA A 52 8.06 -1.45 1.02
C ALA A 52 9.50 -1.42 1.59
N MET A 53 9.65 -1.18 2.90
CA MET A 53 10.95 -1.24 3.57
C MET A 53 11.57 -2.64 3.47
N LEU A 54 10.80 -3.70 3.76
CA LEU A 54 11.28 -5.08 3.63
C LEU A 54 11.70 -5.42 2.20
N ALA A 55 10.94 -4.98 1.19
CA ALA A 55 11.30 -5.18 -0.21
C ALA A 55 12.65 -4.53 -0.54
N VAL A 56 12.90 -3.30 -0.06
CA VAL A 56 14.19 -2.62 -0.22
C VAL A 56 15.31 -3.40 0.48
N CYS A 57 15.10 -3.87 1.72
CA CYS A 57 16.08 -4.70 2.42
C CYS A 57 16.40 -5.99 1.66
N HIS A 58 15.38 -6.67 1.14
CA HIS A 58 15.56 -7.91 0.38
C HIS A 58 16.36 -7.69 -0.89
N VAL A 59 16.05 -6.61 -1.63
CA VAL A 59 16.79 -6.24 -2.85
C VAL A 59 18.24 -5.89 -2.52
N ALA A 60 18.48 -5.06 -1.51
CA ALA A 60 19.83 -4.63 -1.15
C ALA A 60 20.70 -5.77 -0.61
N LEU A 61 20.11 -6.74 0.08
CA LEU A 61 20.81 -7.87 0.71
C LEU A 61 20.84 -9.14 -0.17
N GLY A 62 20.18 -9.13 -1.33
CA GLY A 62 20.07 -10.30 -2.20
C GLY A 62 19.27 -11.46 -1.58
N ILE A 63 18.30 -11.17 -0.72
CA ILE A 63 17.46 -12.18 -0.06
C ILE A 63 16.47 -12.74 -1.08
N GLN A 64 16.58 -14.05 -1.36
CA GLN A 64 15.67 -14.77 -2.24
C GLN A 64 14.50 -15.38 -1.45
N PRO A 65 13.32 -15.53 -2.07
CA PRO A 65 12.24 -16.28 -1.45
C PRO A 65 12.70 -17.70 -1.14
N GLY A 66 12.35 -18.20 0.05
CA GLY A 66 12.53 -19.62 0.38
C GLY A 66 11.78 -20.50 -0.61
N LYS A 67 12.32 -21.71 -0.87
CA LYS A 67 11.63 -22.75 -1.65
C LYS A 67 10.33 -23.17 -0.99
#